data_AF-A0A0M3G9M9-F1
#
_entry.id   AF-A0A0M3G9M9-F1
#
_cell.length_a   1.000
_cell.length_b   1.000
_cell.length_c   1.000
_cell.angle_alpha   90.00
_cell.angle_beta   90.00
_cell.angle_gamma   90.00
#
_symmetry.space_group_name_H-M   'P 1'
#
loop_
_entity.id
_entity.type
_entity.pdbx_description
1 polymer ?
#
loop_
_entity_poly.entity_id
_entity_poly.type
_entity_poly.pdbx_seq_one_letter_code
_entity_poly.pdbx_strand_id
1 'polypeptide(L)'
;MNEYKIAHLEMIQGVINRMGNNSFIIKGWAVTLVSGLFAVSIENYKIAFISLVPIFLFWWLDTFFLYQERLFRELYKDIILKDDSNFKFSMEVSGYYSNIDSFCKTLFSKTLCYFYGSILLIAIIFIIYLNPIFEHINIFFLDNFYLCIKTN
;
A
#
# COMPACT_ATOMS: atom_id res chain seq x y z
N MET A 1 -26.37 -9.39 26.91
CA MET A 1 -24.91 -9.42 26.71
C MET A 1 -24.27 -8.77 27.92
N ASN A 2 -23.37 -9.48 28.60
CA ASN A 2 -22.69 -9.00 29.80
C ASN A 2 -21.86 -7.71 29.54
N GLU A 3 -21.84 -6.77 30.50
CA GLU A 3 -21.03 -5.53 30.42
C GLU A 3 -19.55 -5.81 30.12
N TYR A 4 -18.98 -6.86 30.71
CA TYR A 4 -17.59 -7.23 30.43
C TYR A 4 -17.36 -7.62 28.96
N LYS A 5 -18.34 -8.26 28.33
CA LYS A 5 -18.26 -8.65 26.91
C LYS A 5 -18.35 -7.42 26.00
N ILE A 6 -19.16 -6.42 26.36
CA ILE A 6 -19.23 -5.13 25.67
C ILE A 6 -17.86 -4.44 25.74
N ALA A 7 -17.28 -4.31 26.93
CA ALA A 7 -15.97 -3.70 27.12
C ALA A 7 -14.86 -4.43 26.33
N HIS A 8 -14.92 -5.77 26.24
CA HIS A 8 -13.95 -6.53 25.44
C HIS A 8 -14.09 -6.25 23.93
N LEU A 9 -15.32 -6.21 23.42
CA LEU A 9 -15.59 -5.87 22.03
C LEU A 9 -15.15 -4.44 21.71
N GLU A 10 -15.36 -3.48 22.62
CA GLU A 10 -14.87 -2.11 22.46
C GLU A 10 -13.34 -2.03 22.39
N MET A 11 -12.63 -2.81 23.22
CA MET A 11 -11.17 -2.89 23.14
C MET A 11 -10.70 -3.43 21.79
N ILE A 12 -11.34 -4.47 21.26
CA ILE A 12 -11.01 -5.05 19.95
C ILE A 12 -11.32 -4.05 18.84
N GLN A 13 -12.48 -3.40 18.88
CA GLN A 13 -12.85 -2.35 17.93
C GLN A 13 -11.83 -1.20 17.95
N GLY A 14 -11.30 -0.84 19.13
CA GLY A 14 -10.20 0.11 19.26
C GLY A 14 -8.92 -0.33 18.56
N VAL A 15 -8.59 -1.63 18.56
CA VAL A 15 -7.47 -2.17 17.76
C VAL A 15 -7.76 -2.06 16.26
N ILE A 16 -8.94 -2.47 15.82
CA ILE A 16 -9.38 -2.38 14.41
C ILE A 16 -9.26 -0.94 13.90
N ASN A 17 -9.77 0.03 14.66
CA ASN A 17 -9.70 1.45 14.31
C ASN A 17 -8.24 1.94 14.20
N ARG A 18 -7.35 1.49 15.10
CA ARG A 18 -5.91 1.83 15.01
C ARG A 18 -5.24 1.24 13.77
N MET A 19 -5.58 0.01 13.38
CA MET A 19 -5.04 -0.59 12.15
C MET A 19 -5.50 0.18 10.91
N GLY A 20 -6.79 0.53 10.83
CA GLY A 20 -7.33 1.35 9.74
C GLY A 20 -6.70 2.74 9.68
N ASN A 21 -6.53 3.41 10.83
CA ASN A 21 -5.87 4.71 10.90
C ASN A 21 -4.40 4.66 10.49
N ASN A 22 -3.65 3.67 10.98
CA ASN A 22 -2.25 3.49 10.61
C ASN A 22 -2.09 3.22 9.10
N SER A 23 -2.96 2.36 8.53
CA SER A 23 -3.04 2.13 7.08
C SER A 23 -3.24 3.44 6.31
N PHE A 24 -4.19 4.27 6.73
CA PHE A 24 -4.43 5.57 6.09
C PHE A 24 -3.22 6.52 6.19
N ILE A 25 -2.59 6.60 7.36
CA ILE A 25 -1.43 7.45 7.60
C ILE A 25 -0.26 7.07 6.69
N ILE A 26 0.08 5.78 6.57
CA ILE A 26 1.21 5.36 5.75
C ILE A 26 0.96 5.52 4.24
N LYS A 27 -0.30 5.48 3.79
CA LYS A 27 -0.66 5.83 2.41
C LYS A 27 -0.33 7.30 2.13
N GLY A 28 -0.62 8.18 3.07
CA GLY A 28 -0.22 9.60 3.00
C GLY A 28 1.30 9.75 2.90
N TRP A 29 2.05 9.10 3.80
CA TRP A 29 3.53 9.14 3.78
C TRP A 29 4.13 8.56 2.51
N ALA A 30 3.52 7.53 1.92
CA ALA A 30 3.96 6.97 0.65
C ALA A 30 3.90 8.03 -0.47
N VAL A 31 2.78 8.75 -0.59
CA VAL A 31 2.64 9.83 -1.58
C VAL A 31 3.66 10.94 -1.31
N THR A 32 3.77 11.40 -0.05
CA THR A 32 4.69 12.49 0.30
C THR A 32 6.15 12.16 0.00
N LEU A 33 6.65 10.99 0.41
CA LEU A 33 8.05 10.62 0.16
C LEU A 33 8.34 10.39 -1.32
N VAL A 34 7.42 9.76 -2.04
CA VAL A 34 7.58 9.53 -3.49
C VAL A 34 7.60 10.87 -4.24
N SER A 35 6.68 11.79 -3.95
CA SER A 35 6.67 13.12 -4.55
C SER A 35 7.93 13.92 -4.22
N GLY A 36 8.41 13.88 -2.97
CA GLY A 36 9.65 14.53 -2.56
C GLY A 36 10.87 13.99 -3.32
N LEU A 37 10.97 12.66 -3.47
CA LEU A 37 12.06 12.04 -4.23
C LEU A 37 12.00 12.36 -5.72
N PHE A 38 10.81 12.49 -6.30
CA PHE A 38 10.66 12.95 -7.69
C PHE A 38 11.18 14.38 -7.87
N ALA A 39 10.85 15.30 -6.96
CA ALA A 39 11.34 16.67 -7.03
C ALA A 39 12.90 16.72 -7.03
N VAL A 40 13.54 15.92 -6.18
CA VAL A 40 15.01 15.84 -6.10
C VAL A 40 15.62 15.17 -7.34
N SER A 41 14.92 14.23 -7.96
CA SER A 41 15.44 13.49 -9.11
C SER A 41 15.51 14.28 -10.42
N ILE A 42 14.97 15.51 -10.46
CA ILE A 42 15.12 16.41 -11.61
C ILE A 42 16.60 16.75 -11.86
N GLU A 43 17.39 16.91 -10.80
CA GLU A 43 18.84 17.19 -10.91
C GLU A 43 19.67 15.92 -11.17
N ASN A 44 19.18 14.77 -10.75
CA ASN A 44 19.84 13.48 -10.94
C ASN A 44 18.82 12.36 -11.09
N TYR A 45 18.56 11.98 -12.35
CA TYR A 45 17.55 10.97 -12.70
C TYR A 45 17.77 9.61 -12.01
N LYS A 46 19.00 9.29 -11.58
CA LYS A 46 19.28 8.05 -10.84
C LYS A 46 18.54 7.99 -9.49
N ILE A 47 18.25 9.16 -8.90
CA ILE A 47 17.47 9.28 -7.67
C ILE A 47 16.01 8.87 -7.90
N ALA A 48 15.50 8.98 -9.13
CA ALA A 48 14.13 8.55 -9.44
C ALA A 48 13.92 7.06 -9.14
N PHE A 49 14.95 6.21 -9.32
CA PHE A 49 14.89 4.78 -8.95
C PHE A 49 14.79 4.55 -7.43
N ILE A 50 15.32 5.47 -6.61
CA ILE A 50 15.26 5.39 -5.15
C ILE A 50 13.81 5.55 -4.66
N SER A 51 12.96 6.25 -5.42
CA SER A 51 11.53 6.41 -5.10
C SER A 51 10.73 5.11 -5.11
N LEU A 52 11.25 4.05 -5.75
CA LEU A 52 10.63 2.71 -5.72
C LEU A 52 10.71 2.08 -4.33
N VAL A 53 11.76 2.38 -3.55
CA VAL A 53 11.98 1.80 -2.21
C VAL A 53 10.83 2.12 -1.25
N PRO A 54 10.43 3.39 -1.02
CA PRO A 54 9.30 3.69 -0.15
C PRO A 54 7.97 3.13 -0.69
N ILE A 55 7.78 3.02 -2.00
CA ILE A 55 6.56 2.41 -2.58
C ILE A 55 6.41 0.96 -2.09
N PHE A 56 7.44 0.13 -2.29
CA PHE A 56 7.38 -1.27 -1.88
C PHE A 56 7.35 -1.44 -0.35
N LEU A 57 8.11 -0.62 0.37
CA LEU A 57 8.14 -0.65 1.83
C LEU A 57 6.76 -0.32 2.43
N PHE A 58 6.12 0.76 1.96
CA PHE A 58 4.80 1.12 2.46
C PHE A 58 3.72 0.17 1.97
N TRP A 59 3.82 -0.40 0.76
CA TRP A 59 2.89 -1.44 0.32
C TRP A 59 2.94 -2.67 1.22
N TRP A 60 4.14 -3.12 1.58
CA TRP A 60 4.31 -4.19 2.55
C TRP A 60 3.73 -3.85 3.93
N LEU A 61 4.01 -2.65 4.44
CA LEU A 61 3.54 -2.21 5.75
C LEU A 61 2.00 -2.05 5.79
N ASP A 62 1.40 -1.59 4.69
CA ASP A 62 -0.05 -1.47 4.55
C ASP A 62 -0.73 -2.83 4.47
N THR A 63 -0.07 -3.79 3.82
CA THR A 63 -0.48 -5.19 3.87
C THR A 63 -0.51 -5.71 5.29
N PHE A 64 0.50 -5.39 6.10
CA PHE A 64 0.53 -5.79 7.51
C PHE A 64 -0.64 -5.21 8.30
N PHE A 65 -0.94 -3.92 8.18
CA PHE A 65 -2.07 -3.32 8.90
C PHE A 65 -3.41 -3.91 8.45
N LEU A 66 -3.62 -4.09 7.15
CA LEU A 66 -4.84 -4.70 6.62
C LEU A 66 -4.99 -6.17 7.05
N TYR A 67 -3.89 -6.93 7.07
CA TYR A 67 -3.88 -8.31 7.51
C TYR A 67 -4.26 -8.43 8.99
N GLN A 68 -3.66 -7.59 9.86
CA GLN A 68 -3.99 -7.54 11.28
C GLN A 68 -5.45 -7.11 11.49
N GLU A 69 -5.93 -6.10 10.77
CA GLU A 69 -7.31 -5.66 10.85
C GLU A 69 -8.30 -6.80 10.56
N ARG A 70 -8.04 -7.61 9.53
CA ARG A 70 -8.85 -8.78 9.18
C ARG A 70 -8.86 -9.83 10.29
N LEU A 71 -7.71 -10.09 10.94
CA LEU A 71 -7.64 -11.00 12.08
C LEU A 71 -8.48 -10.52 13.26
N PHE A 72 -8.37 -9.24 13.62
CA PHE A 72 -9.16 -8.68 14.71
C PHE A 72 -10.66 -8.63 14.36
N ARG A 73 -11.02 -8.46 13.09
CA ARG A 73 -12.43 -8.58 12.64
C ARG A 73 -12.96 -10.01 12.82
N GLU A 74 -12.16 -11.05 12.57
CA GLU A 74 -12.57 -12.44 12.82
C GLU A 74 -12.68 -12.74 14.32
N LEU A 75 -11.73 -12.29 15.14
CA LEU A 75 -11.82 -12.37 16.60
C LEU A 75 -13.09 -11.68 17.13
N TYR A 76 -13.40 -10.48 16.63
CA TYR A 76 -14.60 -9.73 16.99
C TYR A 76 -15.89 -10.49 16.67
N LYS A 77 -15.98 -11.08 15.47
CA LYS A 77 -17.13 -11.91 15.05
C LYS A 77 -17.29 -13.14 15.95
N ASP A 78 -16.20 -13.85 16.23
CA ASP A 78 -16.22 -15.05 17.06
C ASP A 78 -16.69 -14.75 18.49
N ILE A 79 -16.25 -13.63 19.07
CA ILE A 79 -16.68 -13.20 20.41
C ILE A 79 -18.18 -12.89 20.46
N ILE A 80 -18.75 -12.27 19.43
CA ILE A 80 -20.19 -11.98 19.39
C ILE A 80 -21.00 -13.27 19.49
N LEU A 81 -20.58 -14.32 18.77
CA LEU A 81 -21.30 -15.59 18.65
C LEU A 81 -21.17 -16.51 19.88
N LYS A 82 -20.17 -16.28 20.75
CA LYS A 82 -19.95 -17.10 21.96
C LYS A 82 -20.91 -16.75 23.09
N ASP A 83 -21.41 -17.78 23.78
CA ASP A 83 -22.25 -17.63 24.98
C ASP A 83 -21.51 -17.00 26.16
N ASP A 84 -22.25 -16.25 26.98
CA ASP A 84 -21.71 -15.45 28.09
C ASP A 84 -21.16 -16.30 29.26
N SER A 85 -21.38 -17.62 29.28
CA SER A 85 -21.06 -18.52 30.40
C SER A 85 -19.63 -19.08 30.43
N ASN A 86 -18.91 -19.09 29.30
CA ASN A 86 -17.54 -19.62 29.17
C ASN A 86 -16.59 -18.62 28.50
N PHE A 87 -16.74 -17.34 28.83
CA PHE A 87 -16.05 -16.26 28.14
C PHE A 87 -14.64 -16.00 28.71
N LYS A 88 -13.59 -16.30 27.91
CA LYS A 88 -12.20 -15.95 28.23
C LYS A 88 -11.81 -14.67 27.50
N PHE A 89 -11.42 -13.64 28.24
CA PHE A 89 -10.87 -12.40 27.68
C PHE A 89 -9.47 -12.67 27.11
N SER A 90 -9.36 -12.73 25.78
CA SER A 90 -8.09 -12.91 25.09
C SER A 90 -8.06 -12.04 23.84
N MET A 91 -6.91 -11.40 23.61
CA MET A 91 -6.59 -10.65 22.39
C MET A 91 -5.76 -11.50 21.40
N GLU A 92 -5.66 -12.80 21.65
CA GLU A 92 -4.92 -13.71 20.80
C GLU A 92 -5.66 -13.96 19.48
N VAL A 93 -4.96 -13.73 18.36
CA VAL A 93 -5.50 -13.89 17.02
C VAL A 93 -4.96 -15.10 16.25
N SER A 94 -4.08 -15.90 16.89
CA SER A 94 -3.38 -17.03 16.27
C SER A 94 -4.34 -18.08 15.69
N GLY A 95 -5.48 -18.29 16.33
CA GLY A 95 -6.53 -19.23 15.90
C GLY A 95 -7.30 -18.81 14.65
N TYR A 96 -7.14 -17.57 14.15
CA TYR A 96 -7.89 -17.05 13.01
C TYR A 96 -7.07 -16.94 11.71
N TYR A 97 -5.80 -17.36 11.71
CA TYR A 97 -4.95 -17.29 10.51
C TYR A 97 -5.51 -18.08 9.32
N SER A 98 -6.22 -19.19 9.57
CA SER A 98 -6.88 -20.00 8.53
C SER A 98 -8.15 -19.36 7.96
N ASN A 99 -8.74 -18.41 8.67
CA ASN A 99 -10.04 -17.83 8.34
C ASN A 99 -9.93 -16.61 7.42
N ILE A 100 -8.70 -16.12 7.22
CA ILE A 100 -8.42 -14.97 6.37
C ILE A 100 -7.48 -15.34 5.24
N ASP A 101 -7.46 -14.49 4.22
CA ASP A 101 -6.47 -14.61 3.14
C ASP A 101 -5.04 -14.59 3.69
N SER A 102 -4.16 -15.34 3.05
CA SER A 102 -2.73 -15.29 3.37
C SER A 102 -2.17 -13.88 3.20
N PHE A 103 -1.04 -13.61 3.87
CA PHE A 103 -0.36 -12.32 3.78
C PHE A 103 -0.08 -11.92 2.32
N CYS A 104 0.41 -12.86 1.50
CA CYS A 104 0.67 -12.61 0.07
C CYS A 104 -0.61 -12.29 -0.72
N LYS A 105 -1.73 -12.96 -0.46
CA LYS A 105 -3.02 -12.64 -1.09
C LYS A 105 -3.52 -11.26 -0.65
N THR A 106 -3.29 -10.89 0.61
CA THR A 106 -3.63 -9.56 1.14
C THR A 106 -2.78 -8.48 0.48
N LEU A 107 -1.50 -8.77 0.21
CA LEU A 107 -0.58 -7.86 -0.48
C LEU A 107 -1.10 -7.47 -1.87
N PHE A 108 -1.63 -8.46 -2.60
CA PHE A 108 -2.23 -8.26 -3.91
C PHE A 108 -3.75 -7.98 -3.87
N SER A 109 -4.29 -7.57 -2.72
CA SER A 109 -5.69 -7.19 -2.63
C SER A 109 -6.02 -6.01 -3.53
N LYS A 110 -7.27 -5.95 -4.04
CA LYS A 110 -7.71 -4.93 -5.01
C LYS A 110 -7.41 -3.50 -4.53
N THR A 111 -7.67 -3.21 -3.26
CA THR A 111 -7.48 -1.88 -2.68
C THR A 111 -6.01 -1.46 -2.63
N LEU A 112 -5.12 -2.37 -2.23
CA LEU A 112 -3.68 -2.10 -2.20
C LEU A 112 -3.08 -2.04 -3.60
N CYS A 113 -3.47 -2.97 -4.48
CA CYS A 113 -3.05 -2.97 -5.88
C CYS A 113 -3.44 -1.68 -6.62
N TYR A 114 -4.66 -1.17 -6.45
CA TYR A 114 -5.03 0.09 -7.10
C TYR A 114 -4.25 1.28 -6.54
N PHE A 115 -4.08 1.35 -5.21
CA PHE A 115 -3.37 2.46 -4.60
C PHE A 115 -1.87 2.43 -4.95
N TYR A 116 -1.15 1.38 -4.58
CA TYR A 116 0.30 1.30 -4.82
C TYR A 116 0.64 1.04 -6.28
N GLY A 117 -0.21 0.31 -7.01
CA GLY A 117 -0.02 0.09 -8.45
C GLY A 117 -0.16 1.37 -9.26
N SER A 118 -1.07 2.29 -8.90
CA SER A 118 -1.14 3.60 -9.55
C SER A 118 0.08 4.47 -9.25
N ILE A 119 0.55 4.50 -8.00
CA ILE A 119 1.79 5.21 -7.64
C ILE A 119 3.00 4.64 -8.38
N LEU A 120 3.12 3.31 -8.45
CA LEU A 120 4.20 2.61 -9.14
C LEU A 120 4.15 2.85 -10.66
N LEU A 121 2.96 2.86 -11.26
CA LEU A 121 2.79 3.19 -12.67
C LEU A 121 3.24 4.63 -12.96
N ILE A 122 2.83 5.59 -12.13
CA ILE A 122 3.27 6.99 -12.26
C ILE A 122 4.79 7.09 -12.10
N ALA A 123 5.37 6.37 -11.12
CA ALA A 123 6.81 6.34 -10.90
C ALA A 123 7.57 5.82 -12.12
N ILE A 124 7.10 4.74 -12.74
CA ILE A 124 7.72 4.16 -13.93
C ILE A 124 7.66 5.15 -15.10
N ILE A 125 6.50 5.75 -15.35
CA ILE A 125 6.35 6.76 -16.42
C ILE A 125 7.33 7.91 -16.20
N PHE A 126 7.43 8.40 -14.96
CA PHE A 126 8.33 9.50 -14.61
C PHE A 126 9.81 9.12 -14.78
N ILE A 127 10.21 7.92 -14.35
CA ILE A 127 11.58 7.40 -14.56
C ILE A 127 11.91 7.29 -16.05
N ILE A 128 10.97 6.80 -16.87
CA ILE A 128 11.18 6.70 -18.33
C ILE A 128 11.36 8.09 -18.93
N TYR A 129 10.54 9.07 -18.53
CA TYR A 129 10.61 10.43 -19.02
C TYR A 129 11.95 11.12 -18.69
N LEU A 130 12.46 10.94 -17.46
CA LEU A 130 13.74 11.53 -17.05
C LEU A 130 14.97 10.78 -17.58
N ASN A 131 14.81 9.58 -18.15
CA ASN A 131 15.94 8.80 -18.60
C ASN A 131 16.57 9.45 -19.86
N PRO A 132 17.87 9.80 -19.87
CA PRO A 132 18.51 10.47 -21.02
C PRO A 132 18.45 9.66 -22.33
N ILE A 133 18.23 8.34 -22.24
CA ILE A 133 17.96 7.50 -23.41
C ILE A 133 16.69 7.98 -24.16
N PHE A 134 15.67 8.44 -23.44
CA PHE A 134 14.44 8.98 -24.04
C PHE A 134 14.71 10.28 -24.81
N GLU A 135 15.56 11.17 -24.29
CA GLU A 135 15.98 12.38 -25.00
C GLU A 135 16.71 12.05 -26.31
N HIS A 136 17.66 11.10 -26.28
CA HIS A 136 18.37 10.68 -27.49
C HIS A 136 17.45 10.06 -28.56
N ILE A 137 16.48 9.23 -28.17
CA ILE A 137 15.51 8.66 -29.09
C ILE A 137 14.63 9.76 -29.69
N ASN A 138 14.17 10.72 -28.88
CA ASN A 138 13.31 11.79 -29.34
C ASN A 138 14.03 12.74 -30.31
N ILE A 139 15.29 13.08 -30.04
CA ILE A 139 16.16 13.85 -30.95
C ILE A 139 16.37 13.08 -32.26
N PHE A 140 16.72 11.78 -32.19
CA PHE A 140 16.91 10.94 -33.37
C PHE A 140 15.66 10.84 -34.27
N PHE A 141 14.47 10.75 -33.66
CA PHE A 141 13.20 10.73 -34.41
C PHE A 141 12.87 12.10 -35.01
N LEU A 142 13.07 13.20 -34.28
CA LEU A 142 12.86 14.56 -34.78
C LEU A 142 13.79 14.89 -35.95
N ASP A 143 15.07 14.52 -35.86
CA ASP A 143 16.05 14.73 -36.93
C ASP A 143 15.68 13.95 -38.19
N ASN A 144 15.29 12.67 -38.06
CA ASN A 144 14.83 11.86 -39.19
C ASN A 144 13.53 12.40 -39.83
N PHE A 145 12.60 12.88 -39.00
CA PHE A 145 11.35 13.45 -39.48
C PHE A 145 11.58 14.78 -40.23
N TYR A 146 12.46 15.64 -39.71
CA TYR A 146 12.86 16.88 -40.37
C TYR A 146 13.59 16.63 -41.69
N LEU A 147 14.47 15.63 -41.74
CA LEU A 147 15.13 15.20 -42.97
C LEU A 147 14.11 14.73 -44.02
N CYS A 148 13.11 13.94 -43.61
CA CYS A 148 12.08 13.42 -44.50
C CYS A 148 11.16 14.53 -45.07
N ILE A 149 10.90 15.59 -44.29
CA ILE A 149 10.13 16.77 -44.75
C ILE A 149 10.97 17.64 -45.72
N LYS A 150 12.28 17.73 -45.53
CA LYS A 150 13.15 18.60 -46.35
C LYS A 150 13.52 18.00 -47.71
N THR A 151 13.33 16.69 -47.90
CA THR A 151 13.65 15.97 -49.14
C THR A 151 12.47 15.77 -50.09
N ASN A 152 11.28 16.29 -49.77
CA ASN A 152 10.11 16.40 -50.66
C ASN A 152 9.86 17.88 -51.00
#